data_AF-A0A969AK14-F1
#
_entry.id   AF-A0A969AK14-F1
#
_cell.length_a   1.000
_cell.length_b   1.000
_cell.length_c   1.000
_cell.angle_alpha   90.00
_cell.angle_beta   90.00
_cell.angle_gamma   90.00
#
_symmetry.space_group_name_H-M   'P 1'
#
loop_
_entity.id
_entity.type
_entity.pdbx_description
1 polymer ?
#
loop_
_entity_poly.entity_id
_entity_poly.type
_entity_poly.pdbx_seq_one_letter_code
_entity_poly.pdbx_strand_id
1 'polypeptide(L)' 'QKYLEDKRYEISVIESAEITGELRGRKEAKLEIARVMKARGIEISLIVETTGLNLEDVEKL' A
#
# COMPACT_ATOMS: atom_id res chain seq x y z
N GLN A 1 36.74 8.78 8.45
CA GLN A 1 35.71 7.73 8.49
C GLN A 1 34.28 8.28 8.59
N LYS A 2 34.02 9.34 9.37
CA LYS A 2 32.69 10.01 9.51
C LYS A 2 31.94 10.29 8.19
N TYR A 3 32.63 10.80 7.16
CA TYR A 3 32.02 11.07 5.84
C TYR A 3 31.35 9.84 5.20
N LEU A 4 31.97 8.67 5.33
CA LEU A 4 31.44 7.43 4.75
C LEU A 4 30.21 6.95 5.52
N GLU A 5 30.19 7.18 6.84
CA GLU A 5 29.09 6.82 7.72
C GLU A 5 27.87 7.70 7.47
N ASP A 6 28.08 9.02 7.37
CA ASP A 6 27.02 9.99 7.05
C ASP A 6 26.37 9.66 5.70
N LYS A 7 27.19 9.30 4.68
CA LYS A 7 26.68 8.87 3.37
C LYS A 7 25.87 7.57 3.43
N ARG A 8 26.31 6.60 4.21
CA ARG A 8 25.54 5.34 4.40
C ARG A 8 24.21 5.58 5.10
N TYR A 9 24.20 6.48 6.07
CA TYR A 9 22.97 6.86 6.76
C TYR A 9 21.98 7.54 5.80
N GLU A 10 22.46 8.50 5.00
CA GLU A 10 21.65 9.19 3.99
C GLU A 10 21.01 8.20 3.00
N ILE A 11 21.78 7.24 2.48
CA ILE A 11 21.28 6.20 1.58
C ILE A 11 20.20 5.36 2.26
N SER A 12 20.44 4.90 3.49
CA SER A 12 19.49 4.06 4.23
C SER A 12 18.15 4.78 4.49
N VAL A 13 18.18 6.09 4.75
CA VAL A 13 16.97 6.89 4.92
C VAL A 13 16.18 6.99 3.63
N ILE A 14 16.86 7.21 2.50
CA ILE A 14 16.22 7.29 1.18
C ILE A 14 15.59 5.95 0.80
N GLU A 15 16.32 4.84 0.95
CA GLU A 15 15.81 3.50 0.68
C GLU A 15 14.58 3.18 1.53
N SER A 16 14.63 3.52 2.82
CA SER A 16 13.49 3.32 3.73
C SER A 16 12.27 4.13 3.33
N ALA A 17 12.49 5.38 2.88
CA ALA A 17 11.42 6.26 2.43
C ALA A 17 10.78 5.76 1.12
N GLU A 18 11.59 5.27 0.18
CA GLU A 18 11.12 4.71 -1.09
C GLU A 18 10.26 3.46 -0.86
N ILE A 19 10.75 2.50 -0.05
CA ILE A 19 10.00 1.29 0.31
C ILE A 19 8.67 1.66 0.99
N THR A 20 8.71 2.62 1.92
CA THR A 20 7.49 3.07 2.62
C THR A 20 6.49 3.71 1.65
N GLY A 21 6.97 4.52 0.70
CA GLY A 21 6.15 5.13 -0.34
C GLY A 21 5.50 4.09 -1.25
N GLU A 22 6.27 3.10 -1.71
CA GLU A 22 5.75 2.03 -2.56
C GLU A 22 4.68 1.20 -1.85
N LEU A 23 4.92 0.83 -0.59
CA LEU A 23 3.95 0.08 0.22
C LEU A 23 2.64 0.85 0.41
N ARG A 24 2.72 2.16 0.66
CA ARG A 24 1.54 3.04 0.76
C ARG A 24 0.79 3.11 -0.57
N GLY A 25 1.49 3.36 -1.68
CA GLY A 25 0.87 3.42 -3.01
C GLY A 25 0.18 2.11 -3.40
N ARG A 26 0.82 0.97 -3.14
CA ARG A 26 0.21 -0.36 -3.38
C ARG A 26 -1.07 -0.55 -2.54
N LYS A 27 -1.09 -0.09 -1.29
CA LYS A 27 -2.27 -0.16 -0.44
C LYS A 27 -3.40 0.76 -0.94
N GLU A 28 -3.06 1.99 -1.32
CA GLU A 28 -4.03 2.97 -1.85
C GLU A 28 -4.66 2.47 -3.16
N ALA A 29 -3.86 1.92 -4.07
CA ALA A 29 -4.36 1.35 -5.32
C ALA A 29 -5.35 0.19 -5.09
N LYS A 30 -5.08 -0.69 -4.13
CA LYS A 30 -6.00 -1.78 -3.74
C LYS A 30 -7.33 -1.23 -3.21
N LEU A 31 -7.29 -0.21 -2.37
CA LEU A 31 -8.50 0.45 -1.83
C LEU A 31 -9.32 1.12 -2.93
N GLU A 32 -8.66 1.78 -3.88
CA GLU A 32 -9.35 2.41 -5.01
C GLU A 32 -10.04 1.38 -5.91
N ILE A 33 -9.35 0.28 -6.25
CA ILE A 33 -9.96 -0.83 -6.99
C ILE A 33 -11.17 -1.38 -6.23
N ALA A 34 -11.04 -1.66 -4.93
CA ALA A 34 -12.14 -2.16 -4.11
C ALA A 34 -13.34 -1.19 -4.06
N ARG A 35 -13.11 0.12 -3.95
CA ARG A 35 -14.18 1.13 -4.02
C ARG A 35 -14.93 1.09 -5.35
N VAL A 36 -14.20 1.03 -6.45
CA VAL A 36 -14.79 0.95 -7.80
C VAL A 36 -15.58 -0.35 -7.97
N MET A 37 -15.05 -1.48 -7.50
CA MET A 37 -15.75 -2.77 -7.55
C MET A 37 -17.04 -2.75 -6.71
N LYS A 38 -16.98 -2.21 -5.48
CA LYS A 38 -18.14 -2.06 -4.61
C LYS A 38 -19.20 -1.14 -5.22
N ALA A 39 -18.79 -0.02 -5.80
CA ALA A 39 -19.69 0.91 -6.49
C ALA A 39 -20.37 0.27 -7.72
N ARG A 40 -19.74 -0.74 -8.34
CA ARG A 40 -20.32 -1.54 -9.43
C ARG A 40 -21.20 -2.69 -8.94
N GLY A 41 -21.41 -2.83 -7.63
CA GLY A 41 -22.24 -3.88 -7.04
C GLY A 41 -21.58 -5.27 -7.06
N ILE A 42 -20.25 -5.34 -7.11
CA ILE A 42 -19.54 -6.62 -7.01
C ILE A 42 -19.61 -7.12 -5.57
N GLU A 43 -19.83 -8.42 -5.41
CA GLU A 43 -19.83 -9.12 -4.13
C GLU A 43 -18.56 -8.89 -3.31
N ILE A 44 -18.73 -8.63 -2.01
CA ILE A 44 -17.62 -8.31 -1.09
C ILE A 44 -16.60 -9.45 -1.05
N SER A 45 -17.06 -10.71 -1.13
CA SER A 45 -16.20 -11.89 -1.16
C SER A 45 -15.20 -11.86 -2.31
N LEU A 46 -15.66 -11.51 -3.52
CA LEU A 46 -14.83 -11.41 -4.71
C LEU A 46 -13.87 -10.22 -4.64
N ILE A 47 -14.30 -9.11 -4.02
CA ILE A 47 -13.44 -7.94 -3.80
C ILE A 47 -12.29 -8.29 -2.84
N VAL A 48 -12.59 -8.98 -1.73
CA VAL A 48 -11.59 -9.49 -0.77
C VAL A 48 -10.59 -10.42 -1.44
N GLU A 49 -11.09 -11.39 -2.23
CA GLU A 49 -10.24 -12.33 -2.97
C GLU A 49 -9.32 -11.62 -3.97
N THR A 50 -9.86 -10.66 -4.73
CA THR A 50 -9.12 -10.00 -5.82
C THR A 50 -8.10 -8.97 -5.30
N THR A 51 -8.47 -8.21 -4.27
CA THR A 51 -7.62 -7.11 -3.75
C THR A 51 -6.70 -7.56 -2.61
N GLY A 52 -7.03 -8.67 -1.95
CA GLY A 52 -6.36 -9.15 -0.74
C GLY A 52 -6.53 -8.19 0.45
N LEU A 53 -7.54 -7.33 0.42
CA LEU A 53 -7.96 -6.55 1.58
C LEU A 53 -8.74 -7.45 2.55
N ASN A 54 -8.74 -7.09 3.84
CA ASN A 54 -9.61 -7.78 4.78
C ASN A 54 -11.08 -7.40 4.52
N LEU A 55 -12.00 -8.24 5.02
CA LEU A 55 -13.43 -8.00 4.86
C LEU A 55 -13.86 -6.66 5.50
N GLU A 56 -13.35 -6.36 6.70
CA GLU A 56 -13.69 -5.13 7.42
C GLU A 56 -13.33 -3.85 6.66
N ASP A 57 -12.15 -3.80 6.03
CA ASP A 57 -11.72 -2.62 5.26
C ASP A 57 -12.66 -2.46 4.06
N VAL A 58 -13.02 -3.55 3.37
CA VAL A 58 -13.95 -3.50 2.22
C VAL A 58 -15.37 -3.11 2.63
N GLU A 59 -15.85 -3.54 3.80
CA GLU A 59 -17.14 -3.12 4.34
C GLU A 59 -17.17 -1.62 4.68
N LYS A 60 -16.06 -1.08 5.19
CA LYS A 60 -15.91 0.33 5.58
C LYS A 60 -15.62 1.27 4.40
N LEU A 61 -15.27 0.75 3.21
CA LEU A 61 -15.05 1.53 1.98
C LEU A 61 -16.32 2.19 1.43
#